data_AF-A0A5C6M206-F1
#
_entry.id   AF-A0A5C6M206-F1
#
_cell.length_a   1.000
_cell.length_b   1.000
_cell.length_c   1.000
_cell.angle_alpha   90.00
_cell.angle_beta   90.00
_cell.angle_gamma   90.00
#
_symmetry.space_group_name_H-M   'P 1'
#
loop_
_entity.id
_entity.type
_entity.pdbx_description
1 polymer ?
#
loop_
_entity_poly.entity_id
_entity_poly.type
_entity_poly.pdbx_seq_one_letter_code
_entity_poly.pdbx_strand_id
1 'polypeptide(L)'
;DASATGDTIPVPACDNRATSTYLYRGKQYYRGIVVSTFYSHTLTPNSKFRDCIRGTGVDRGHLAARSFHTGGAQMCLGDGSVRFVSENIDIGVWRAVGSMNGGEVVGEW
;
A
#
# COMPACT_ATOMS: atom_id res chain seq x y z
N ASP A 1 5.59 -5.76 8.92
CA ASP A 1 5.76 -4.52 9.72
C ASP A 1 7.13 -4.45 10.41
N ALA A 2 8.24 -4.65 9.67
CA ALA A 2 9.57 -4.87 10.26
C ALA A 2 10.54 -3.72 9.97
N SER A 3 10.43 -2.62 10.71
CA SER A 3 11.18 -1.38 10.40
C SER A 3 12.47 -1.13 11.19
N ALA A 4 12.95 -1.95 12.12
CA ALA A 4 14.22 -1.77 12.89
C ALA A 4 14.45 -0.42 13.66
N THR A 5 13.78 0.67 13.32
CA THR A 5 13.97 2.02 13.90
C THR A 5 12.82 2.47 14.78
N GLY A 6 11.83 1.60 15.04
CA GLY A 6 10.71 1.89 15.95
C GLY A 6 9.68 2.93 15.48
N ASP A 7 10.00 3.74 14.46
CA ASP A 7 9.07 4.68 13.83
C ASP A 7 8.04 3.93 12.97
N THR A 8 6.99 3.44 13.62
CA THR A 8 5.78 2.94 12.95
C THR A 8 4.73 4.05 12.98
N ILE A 9 4.29 4.49 11.82
CA ILE A 9 3.09 5.34 11.73
C ILE A 9 1.91 4.40 11.89
N PRO A 10 1.02 4.57 12.87
CA PRO A 10 -0.18 3.74 12.95
C PRO A 10 -1.16 4.15 11.84
N VAL A 11 -1.80 3.19 11.18
CA VAL A 11 -2.77 3.44 10.08
C VAL A 11 -3.81 4.52 10.43
N PRO A 12 -4.43 4.54 11.63
CA PRO A 12 -5.38 5.58 11.99
C PRO A 12 -4.78 7.01 11.97
N ALA A 13 -3.48 7.16 12.23
CA ALA A 13 -2.83 8.47 12.17
C ALA A 13 -2.72 9.02 10.74
N CYS A 14 -2.82 8.16 9.72
CA CYS A 14 -2.84 8.63 8.34
C CYS A 14 -4.04 9.52 8.00
N ASP A 15 -5.17 9.38 8.72
CA ASP A 15 -6.36 10.18 8.40
C ASP A 15 -6.39 11.57 9.08
N ASN A 16 -5.37 11.89 9.89
CA ASN A 16 -5.24 13.20 10.51
C ASN A 16 -5.02 14.30 9.46
N ARG A 17 -6.04 15.16 9.28
CA ARG A 17 -6.06 16.30 8.33
C ARG A 17 -5.02 17.37 8.62
N ALA A 18 -4.51 17.45 9.85
CA ALA A 18 -3.46 18.40 10.20
C ALA A 18 -2.09 18.01 9.60
N THR A 19 -1.94 16.77 9.14
CA THR A 19 -0.69 16.27 8.55
C THR A 19 -0.56 16.69 7.09
N SER A 20 0.61 17.20 6.69
CA SER A 20 0.87 17.57 5.29
C SER A 20 0.78 16.36 4.38
N THR A 21 0.07 16.52 3.26
CA THR A 21 -0.06 15.50 2.20
C THR A 21 0.89 15.79 1.05
N TYR A 22 1.45 14.72 0.48
CA TYR A 22 2.25 14.79 -0.73
C TYR A 22 1.34 14.71 -1.97
N LEU A 23 1.23 15.83 -2.70
CA LEU A 23 0.30 15.98 -3.84
C LEU A 23 0.87 15.53 -5.20
N TYR A 24 2.06 14.91 -5.21
CA TYR A 24 2.78 14.53 -6.42
C TYR A 24 2.97 13.02 -6.56
N ARG A 25 2.15 12.21 -5.87
CA ARG A 25 2.11 10.76 -6.06
C ARG A 25 1.92 10.42 -7.54
N GLY A 26 2.72 9.48 -8.04
CA GLY A 26 2.67 9.05 -9.44
C GLY A 26 3.17 10.08 -10.47
N LYS A 27 3.54 11.31 -10.07
CA LYS A 27 3.97 12.37 -11.02
C LYS A 27 5.46 12.36 -11.36
N GLN A 28 6.30 11.77 -10.50
CA GLN A 28 7.76 11.83 -10.61
C GLN A 28 8.38 10.43 -10.64
N TYR A 29 8.06 9.65 -11.68
CA TYR A 29 8.49 8.25 -11.81
C TYR A 29 10.02 8.06 -11.82
N TYR A 30 10.77 9.09 -12.21
CA TYR A 30 12.24 9.07 -12.19
C TYR A 30 12.83 9.10 -10.76
N ARG A 31 12.02 9.42 -9.75
CA ARG A 31 12.44 9.40 -8.34
C ARG A 31 12.07 8.04 -7.75
N GLY A 32 13.06 7.28 -7.30
CA GLY A 32 12.86 6.00 -6.60
C GLY A 32 12.49 6.17 -5.13
N ILE A 33 11.48 6.99 -4.81
CA ILE A 33 11.00 7.23 -3.45
C ILE A 33 9.59 6.65 -3.28
N VAL A 34 9.20 6.29 -2.05
CA VAL A 34 7.94 5.56 -1.80
C VAL A 34 6.71 6.27 -2.36
N VAL A 35 6.67 7.60 -2.26
CA VAL A 35 5.51 8.39 -2.69
C VAL A 35 5.33 8.46 -4.21
N SER A 36 6.39 8.35 -5.00
CA SER A 36 6.31 8.53 -6.46
C SER A 36 5.96 7.25 -7.20
N THR A 37 6.57 6.11 -6.82
CA THR A 37 6.53 4.89 -7.65
C THR A 37 6.03 3.64 -6.92
N PHE A 38 5.86 3.68 -5.61
CA PHE A 38 5.58 2.47 -4.82
C PHE A 38 4.19 2.47 -4.16
N TYR A 39 3.79 1.30 -3.70
CA TYR A 39 2.67 1.07 -2.80
C TYR A 39 3.09 0.01 -1.76
N SER A 40 2.22 -0.25 -0.78
CA SER A 40 2.43 -1.24 0.27
C SER A 40 1.18 -2.11 0.48
N HIS A 41 1.34 -3.29 1.07
CA HIS A 41 0.23 -4.18 1.43
C HIS A 41 -0.36 -3.87 2.83
N THR A 42 -0.07 -2.69 3.38
CA THR A 42 -0.53 -2.31 4.71
C THR A 42 -1.99 -1.83 4.75
N LEU A 43 -2.48 -1.35 3.59
CA LEU A 43 -3.86 -0.94 3.32
C LEU A 43 -4.39 -1.73 2.13
N THR A 44 -5.68 -2.08 2.15
CA THR A 44 -6.36 -2.71 1.01
C THR A 44 -6.38 -1.80 -0.22
N PRO A 45 -6.62 -2.35 -1.43
CA PRO A 45 -6.82 -1.54 -2.62
C PRO A 45 -7.89 -0.47 -2.40
N ASN A 46 -7.70 0.72 -2.96
CA ASN A 46 -8.61 1.86 -2.84
C ASN A 46 -9.02 2.23 -1.40
N SER A 47 -8.23 1.86 -0.38
CA SER A 47 -8.56 2.13 1.02
C SER A 47 -8.99 3.58 1.26
N LYS A 48 -10.04 3.74 2.08
CA LYS A 48 -10.60 5.05 2.46
C LYS A 48 -9.64 5.84 3.35
N PHE A 49 -8.73 5.17 4.05
CA PHE A 49 -7.66 5.84 4.76
C PHE A 49 -6.79 6.59 3.76
N ARG A 50 -6.36 7.80 4.13
CA ARG A 50 -5.38 8.54 3.35
C ARG A 50 -4.05 7.80 3.31
N ASP A 51 -3.32 7.99 2.23
CA ASP A 51 -1.93 7.57 2.20
C ASP A 51 -1.12 8.49 3.11
N CYS A 52 -0.22 7.92 3.90
CA CYS A 52 0.69 8.69 4.73
C CYS A 52 2.09 8.12 4.69
N ILE A 53 3.09 8.99 4.72
CA ILE A 53 4.49 8.61 4.68
C ILE A 53 5.23 9.26 5.84
N ARG A 54 6.35 8.66 6.23
CA ARG A 54 7.24 9.29 7.20
C ARG A 54 7.90 10.50 6.54
N GLY A 55 7.59 11.69 7.05
CA GLY A 55 8.09 12.95 6.49
C GLY A 55 9.63 13.03 6.51
N THR A 56 10.24 12.48 7.55
CA THR A 56 11.70 12.26 7.63
C THR A 56 12.08 10.99 6.87
N GLY A 57 13.02 11.09 5.91
CA GLY A 57 13.58 9.93 5.20
C GLY A 57 12.79 9.47 3.96
N VAL A 58 11.48 9.77 3.86
CA VAL A 58 10.61 9.40 2.71
C VAL A 58 10.77 7.96 2.23
N ASP A 59 11.10 7.07 3.17
CA ASP A 59 11.51 5.69 2.93
C ASP A 59 10.41 4.68 3.30
N ARG A 60 9.38 5.14 4.04
CA ARG A 60 8.32 4.29 4.60
C ARG A 60 6.98 5.01 4.61
N GLY A 61 5.90 4.25 4.49
CA GLY A 61 4.55 4.77 4.57
C GLY A 61 3.47 3.73 4.31
N HIS A 62 2.24 4.12 4.62
CA HIS A 62 1.03 3.43 4.24
C HIS A 62 0.54 4.01 2.93
N LEU A 63 0.80 3.29 1.84
CA LEU A 63 0.42 3.68 0.49
C LEU A 63 -0.47 2.57 -0.07
N ALA A 64 -1.77 2.86 -0.22
CA ALA A 64 -2.70 1.90 -0.81
C ALA A 64 -2.44 1.76 -2.32
N ALA A 65 -2.63 0.57 -2.88
CA ALA A 65 -2.79 0.43 -4.33
C ALA A 65 -4.09 1.13 -4.72
N ARG A 66 -4.01 2.21 -5.52
CA ARG A 66 -5.17 3.03 -5.89
C ARG A 66 -5.43 2.95 -7.37
N SER A 67 -6.70 2.90 -7.73
CA SER A 67 -7.20 2.91 -9.08
C SER A 67 -8.49 3.71 -9.18
N PHE A 68 -8.84 4.16 -10.38
CA PHE A 68 -10.16 4.72 -10.67
C PHE A 68 -11.22 3.64 -10.96
N HIS A 69 -10.83 2.37 -11.04
CA HIS A 69 -11.77 1.27 -11.18
C HIS A 69 -12.61 1.12 -9.91
N THR A 70 -13.92 1.03 -10.09
CA THR A 70 -14.86 0.80 -8.98
C THR A 70 -14.57 -0.54 -8.31
N GLY A 71 -14.49 -0.54 -6.98
CA GLY A 71 -14.45 -1.75 -6.17
C GLY A 71 -13.08 -2.42 -6.06
N GLY A 72 -12.00 -1.86 -6.62
CA GLY A 72 -10.67 -2.46 -6.51
C GLY A 72 -9.62 -1.95 -7.51
N ALA A 73 -8.57 -2.75 -7.69
CA ALA A 73 -7.47 -2.46 -8.61
C ALA A 73 -6.98 -3.75 -9.31
N GLN A 74 -6.59 -3.62 -10.58
CA GLN A 74 -5.87 -4.68 -11.28
C GLN A 74 -4.43 -4.76 -10.79
N MET A 75 -3.94 -5.96 -10.51
CA MET A 75 -2.58 -6.19 -10.02
C MET A 75 -1.90 -7.32 -10.78
N CYS A 76 -0.62 -7.11 -11.08
CA CYS A 76 0.27 -8.12 -11.64
C CYS A 76 0.98 -8.83 -10.49
N LEU A 77 0.93 -10.16 -10.49
CA LEU A 77 1.62 -11.01 -9.52
C LEU A 77 3.04 -11.32 -9.99
N GLY A 78 3.86 -11.88 -9.08
CA GLY A 78 5.26 -12.21 -9.38
C GLY A 78 5.44 -13.23 -10.50
N ASP A 79 4.42 -14.03 -10.79
CA ASP A 79 4.38 -14.99 -11.90
C ASP A 79 3.90 -14.39 -13.24
N GLY A 80 3.59 -13.09 -13.27
CA GLY A 80 3.10 -12.37 -14.44
C GLY A 80 1.59 -12.48 -14.68
N SER A 81 0.86 -13.23 -13.86
CA SER A 81 -0.61 -13.26 -13.94
C SER A 81 -1.20 -11.93 -13.44
N VAL A 82 -2.32 -11.52 -14.03
CA VAL A 82 -3.05 -10.30 -13.64
C VAL A 82 -4.38 -10.68 -13.03
N ARG A 83 -4.68 -10.13 -11.85
CA ARG A 83 -5.94 -10.35 -11.14
C ARG A 83 -6.54 -9.03 -10.68
N PHE A 84 -7.88 -8.97 -10.68
CA PHE A 84 -8.60 -7.87 -10.07
C PHE A 84 -8.72 -8.13 -8.58
N VAL A 85 -8.21 -7.20 -7.77
CA VAL A 85 -8.21 -7.31 -6.31
C VAL A 85 -9.24 -6.36 -5.73
N SER A 86 -10.21 -6.89 -5.00
CA SER A 86 -11.27 -6.07 -4.40
C SER A 86 -10.73 -5.14 -3.31
N GLU A 87 -11.31 -3.95 -3.19
CA GLU A 87 -11.08 -3.04 -2.06
C GLU A 87 -11.61 -3.60 -0.72
N ASN A 88 -12.52 -4.57 -0.78
CA ASN A 88 -13.13 -5.25 0.36
C ASN A 88 -12.43 -6.58 0.72
N ILE A 89 -11.29 -6.89 0.10
CA ILE A 89 -10.48 -8.08 0.44
C ILE A 89 -10.15 -8.08 1.93
N ASP A 90 -10.14 -9.26 2.55
CA ASP A 90 -9.66 -9.40 3.92
C ASP A 90 -8.20 -8.92 4.03
N ILE A 91 -7.91 -8.14 5.06
CA ILE A 91 -6.58 -7.52 5.22
C ILE A 91 -5.48 -8.56 5.48
N GLY A 92 -5.82 -9.69 6.11
CA GLY A 92 -4.90 -10.80 6.32
C GLY A 92 -4.55 -11.48 5.01
N VAL A 93 -5.56 -11.78 4.19
CA VAL A 93 -5.38 -12.32 2.82
C VAL A 93 -4.53 -11.37 1.97
N TRP A 94 -4.85 -10.07 1.96
CA TRP A 94 -4.09 -9.09 1.20
C TRP A 94 -2.62 -9.01 1.61
N ARG A 95 -2.33 -9.05 2.91
CA ARG A 95 -0.95 -9.05 3.43
C ARG A 95 -0.21 -10.35 3.08
N ALA A 96 -0.90 -11.48 3.13
CA ALA A 96 -0.36 -12.77 2.76
C ALA A 96 0.04 -12.82 1.27
N VAL A 97 -0.78 -12.26 0.38
CA VAL A 97 -0.43 -12.16 -1.06
C VAL A 97 0.86 -11.38 -1.30
N GLY A 98 1.09 -10.31 -0.53
CA GLY A 98 2.31 -9.51 -0.62
C GLY A 98 3.51 -10.07 0.16
N SER A 99 3.33 -11.18 0.88
CA SER A 99 4.36 -11.78 1.72
C SER A 99 5.30 -12.65 0.90
N MET A 100 6.60 -12.38 1.01
CA MET A 100 7.62 -13.18 0.33
C MET A 100 7.86 -14.54 1.00
N ASN A 101 7.52 -14.68 2.29
CA ASN A 101 7.90 -15.86 3.08
C ASN A 101 6.84 -16.99 3.05
N GLY A 102 5.82 -16.87 2.20
CA GLY A 102 5.11 -17.97 1.55
C GLY A 102 4.42 -19.06 2.40
N GLY A 103 4.37 -18.91 3.72
CA GLY A 103 3.73 -19.88 4.62
C GLY A 103 2.21 -19.73 4.70
N GLU A 104 1.65 -18.66 4.12
CA GLU A 104 0.24 -18.37 4.14
C GLU A 104 -0.45 -19.06 2.95
N VAL A 105 -1.32 -20.03 3.22
CA VAL A 105 -2.15 -20.64 2.18
C VAL A 105 -3.26 -19.65 1.84
N VAL A 106 -3.05 -18.89 0.77
CA VAL A 106 -4.06 -17.99 0.22
C VAL A 106 -4.89 -18.77 -0.79
N GLY A 107 -6.20 -18.92 -0.53
CA GLY A 107 -7.14 -19.62 -1.41
C GLY A 107 -7.44 -18.85 -2.71
N GLU A 108 -8.65 -18.96 -3.24
CA GLU A 108 -9.13 -17.97 -4.21
C GLU A 108 -9.52 -16.68 -3.49
N TRP A 109 -9.15 -15.53 -4.05
CA TRP A 109 -9.32 -14.19 -3.49
C TRP A 109 -9.43 -13.15 -4.60
#